data_AF-A0A0K0D4Q1-F1
#
_entry.id   AF-A0A0K0D4Q1-F1
#
_cell.length_a   1.000
_cell.length_b   1.000
_cell.length_c   1.000
_cell.angle_alpha   90.00
_cell.angle_beta   90.00
_cell.angle_gamma   90.00
#
_symmetry.space_group_name_H-M   'P 1'
#
loop_
_entity.id
_entity.type
_entity.pdbx_description
1 polymer ?
#
loop_
_entity_poly.entity_id
_entity_poly.type
_entity_poly.pdbx_seq_one_letter_code
_entity_poly.pdbx_strand_id
1 'polypeptide(L)'
;LQVAIKNDLDVFYFATIVPLLVFFHESGQMEKREFLDMWKEIPEHNEQQFTVQNTQNLNADAICAKLQQNNVMTVARRSIEGQELLYHSIKYTNNIFVLSELKIHQGSTALTLSLKSRHVQAVANINEMFQLILSN
;
A
#
# COMPACT_ATOMS: atom_id res chain seq x y z
N LEU A 1 -8.26 8.11 -15.75
CA LEU A 1 -7.51 8.85 -16.79
C LEU A 1 -8.39 8.99 -18.03
N GLN A 2 -8.65 10.20 -18.50
CA GLN A 2 -9.32 10.44 -19.78
C GLN A 2 -8.26 10.51 -20.89
N VAL A 3 -8.52 9.87 -22.02
CA VAL A 3 -7.58 9.73 -23.14
C VAL A 3 -8.28 10.13 -24.44
N ALA A 4 -7.53 10.85 -25.30
CA ALA A 4 -7.92 11.13 -26.67
C ALA A 4 -6.82 10.61 -27.62
N ILE A 5 -7.19 9.80 -28.61
CA ILE A 5 -6.29 9.28 -29.64
C ILE A 5 -6.77 9.78 -31.00
N LYS A 6 -5.89 10.43 -31.77
CA LYS A 6 -6.18 10.92 -33.12
C LYS A 6 -5.45 10.09 -34.17
N ASN A 7 -6.14 9.73 -35.24
CA ASN A 7 -5.54 9.21 -36.48
C ASN A 7 -6.12 9.94 -37.71
N ASP A 8 -5.81 9.45 -38.91
CA ASP A 8 -6.26 10.04 -40.18
C ASP A 8 -7.77 9.89 -40.44
N LEU A 9 -8.48 9.07 -39.64
CA LEU A 9 -9.92 8.88 -39.73
C LEU A 9 -10.67 9.84 -38.79
N ASP A 10 -10.35 9.83 -37.50
CA ASP A 10 -11.03 10.66 -36.48
C ASP A 10 -10.25 10.75 -35.14
N VAL A 11 -10.87 11.39 -34.14
CA VAL A 11 -10.45 11.44 -32.73
C VAL A 11 -11.34 10.52 -31.88
N PHE A 12 -10.72 9.60 -31.16
CA PHE A 12 -11.38 8.64 -30.28
C PHE A 12 -11.14 9.01 -28.82
N TYR A 13 -12.21 9.02 -28.02
CA TYR A 13 -12.16 9.33 -26.60
C TYR A 13 -12.53 8.11 -25.76
N PHE A 14 -11.76 7.84 -24.72
CA PHE A 14 -12.10 6.82 -23.73
C PHE A 14 -11.55 7.18 -22.35
N ALA A 15 -12.03 6.49 -21.33
CA ALA A 15 -11.48 6.56 -19.99
C ALA A 15 -10.87 5.21 -19.61
N THR A 16 -9.77 5.26 -18.87
CA THR A 16 -9.13 4.06 -18.29
C THR A 16 -8.75 4.30 -16.85
N ILE A 17 -8.66 3.22 -16.07
CA ILE A 17 -8.18 3.23 -14.69
C ILE A 17 -6.67 2.96 -14.73
N VAL A 18 -5.91 3.82 -14.08
CA VAL A 18 -4.46 3.61 -13.91
C VAL A 18 -4.26 3.03 -12.51
N PRO A 19 -3.70 1.81 -12.37
CA PRO A 19 -3.40 1.24 -11.06
C PRO A 19 -2.48 2.16 -10.26
N LEU A 20 -2.78 2.39 -8.99
CA LEU A 20 -2.01 3.34 -8.16
C LEU A 20 -0.54 2.94 -7.99
N LEU A 21 -0.23 1.64 -8.10
CA LEU A 21 1.14 1.10 -8.03
C LEU A 21 2.13 1.84 -8.94
N VAL A 22 1.70 2.27 -10.13
CA VAL A 22 2.60 2.95 -11.09
C VAL A 22 3.05 4.33 -10.60
N PHE A 23 2.35 4.88 -9.61
CA PHE A 23 2.68 6.16 -9.00
C PHE A 23 3.49 6.00 -7.71
N PHE A 24 3.84 4.79 -7.29
CA PHE A 24 4.72 4.59 -6.14
C PHE A 24 6.17 4.82 -6.56
N HIS A 25 6.83 5.71 -5.84
CA HIS A 25 8.17 6.17 -6.08
C HIS A 25 9.19 5.27 -5.35
N GLU A 26 10.28 4.92 -6.03
CA GLU A 26 11.33 4.04 -5.49
C GLU A 26 12.03 4.60 -4.23
N SER A 27 12.15 5.92 -4.10
CA SER A 27 12.66 6.59 -2.88
C SER A 27 11.63 6.68 -1.76
N GLY A 28 10.80 5.65 -1.60
CA GLY A 28 9.75 5.57 -0.58
C GLY A 28 10.19 5.01 0.77
N GLN A 29 11.45 4.59 0.90
CA GLN A 29 11.99 4.05 2.16
C GLN A 29 12.05 5.16 3.22
N MET A 30 11.36 4.94 4.35
CA MET A 30 11.47 5.79 5.53
C MET A 30 12.37 5.17 6.59
N GLU A 31 12.96 6.03 7.42
CA GLU A 31 13.61 5.59 8.65
C GLU A 31 12.58 5.25 9.73
N LYS A 32 12.92 4.32 10.63
CA LYS A 32 12.01 3.89 11.72
C LYS A 32 11.53 5.05 12.59
N ARG A 33 12.41 6.01 12.88
CA ARG A 33 12.08 7.19 13.70
C ARG A 33 11.07 8.09 12.98
N GLU A 34 11.35 8.43 11.73
CA GLU A 34 10.46 9.24 10.89
C GLU A 34 9.07 8.60 10.76
N PHE A 35 9.01 7.29 10.52
CA PHE A 35 7.75 6.55 10.47
C PHE A 35 6.96 6.66 11.77
N LEU A 36 7.61 6.44 12.93
CA LEU A 36 6.94 6.49 14.23
C LEU A 36 6.43 7.90 14.56
N ASP A 37 7.21 8.93 14.23
CA ASP A 37 6.83 10.32 14.46
C ASP A 37 5.62 10.68 13.60
N MET A 38 5.64 10.36 12.30
CA MET A 38 4.52 10.62 11.39
C MET A 38 3.27 9.79 11.73
N TRP A 39 3.43 8.52 12.12
CA TRP A 39 2.31 7.65 12.50
C TRP A 39 1.53 8.17 13.71
N LYS A 40 2.23 8.74 14.69
CA LYS A 40 1.64 9.32 15.90
C LYS A 40 1.00 10.69 15.64
N GLU A 41 1.59 11.46 14.72
CA GLU A 41 1.07 12.78 14.37
C GLU A 41 -0.27 12.71 13.61
N ILE A 42 -0.45 11.69 12.76
CA ILE A 42 -1.70 11.51 12.01
C ILE A 42 -2.82 11.09 12.98
N PRO A 43 -3.94 11.86 13.05
CA PRO A 43 -5.06 11.54 13.93
C PRO A 43 -5.65 10.15 13.67
N GLU A 44 -6.08 9.45 14.73
CA GLU A 44 -6.66 8.11 14.60
C GLU A 44 -7.94 8.06 13.76
N HIS A 45 -8.73 9.14 13.71
CA HIS A 45 -9.91 9.19 12.84
C HIS A 45 -9.57 9.20 11.34
N ASN A 46 -8.30 9.46 10.98
CA ASN A 46 -7.81 9.33 9.61
C ASN A 46 -7.24 7.93 9.31
N GLU A 47 -7.18 7.04 10.31
CA GLU A 47 -6.84 5.65 10.10
C GLU A 47 -7.99 4.93 9.40
N GLN A 48 -7.68 4.21 8.33
CA GLN A 48 -8.61 3.33 7.66
C GLN A 48 -8.12 1.90 7.76
N GLN A 49 -8.99 1.00 8.24
CA GLN A 49 -8.70 -0.42 8.35
C GLN A 49 -9.46 -1.22 7.30
N PHE A 50 -8.76 -2.18 6.71
CA PHE A 50 -9.26 -3.07 5.68
C PHE A 50 -8.85 -4.51 5.98
N THR A 51 -9.57 -5.45 5.37
CA THR A 51 -9.16 -6.85 5.31
C THR A 51 -8.61 -7.16 3.93
N VAL A 52 -7.41 -7.76 3.89
CA VAL A 52 -6.76 -8.23 2.65
C VAL A 52 -6.57 -9.74 2.77
N GLN A 53 -6.81 -10.48 1.68
CA GLN A 53 -6.71 -11.93 1.66
C GLN A 53 -5.34 -12.38 1.15
N ASN A 54 -4.63 -13.15 1.98
CA ASN A 54 -3.41 -13.88 1.65
C ASN A 54 -3.74 -15.25 1.05
N THR A 55 -4.35 -15.26 -0.14
CA THR A 55 -4.83 -16.48 -0.81
C THR A 55 -3.71 -17.45 -1.20
N GLN A 56 -2.47 -16.96 -1.32
CA GLN A 56 -1.29 -17.77 -1.63
C GLN A 56 -0.57 -18.32 -0.37
N ASN A 57 -1.09 -18.08 0.84
CA ASN A 57 -0.47 -18.49 2.11
C ASN A 57 1.00 -18.02 2.26
N LEU A 58 1.29 -16.80 1.82
CA LEU A 58 2.62 -16.20 1.90
C LEU A 58 3.01 -15.98 3.37
N ASN A 59 4.27 -16.26 3.72
CA ASN A 59 4.82 -15.85 5.01
C ASN A 59 5.21 -14.35 4.96
N ALA A 60 5.58 -13.78 6.11
CA ALA A 60 5.95 -12.36 6.20
C ALA A 60 7.11 -11.98 5.27
N ASP A 61 8.12 -12.83 5.11
CA ASP A 61 9.27 -12.54 4.24
C ASP A 61 8.85 -12.45 2.77
N ALA A 62 8.01 -13.37 2.32
CA ALA A 62 7.46 -13.37 0.96
C ALA A 62 6.54 -12.16 0.72
N ILE A 63 5.73 -11.78 1.72
CA ILE A 63 4.90 -10.57 1.67
C ILE A 63 5.79 -9.32 1.50
N CYS A 64 6.80 -9.15 2.36
CA CYS A 64 7.72 -8.02 2.29
C CYS A 64 8.42 -7.95 0.93
N ALA A 65 8.89 -9.09 0.40
CA ALA A 65 9.56 -9.15 -0.90
C ALA A 65 8.63 -8.74 -2.05
N LYS A 66 7.39 -9.25 -2.09
CA LYS A 66 6.41 -8.86 -3.13
C LYS A 66 6.03 -7.38 -3.03
N LEU A 67 5.82 -6.88 -1.82
CA LEU A 67 5.53 -5.46 -1.58
C LEU A 67 6.68 -4.57 -2.04
N GLN A 68 7.92 -4.93 -1.71
CA GLN A 68 9.11 -4.17 -2.09
C GLN A 68 9.31 -4.09 -3.61
N GLN A 69 9.03 -5.17 -4.35
CA GLN A 69 9.05 -5.16 -5.83
C GLN A 69 8.09 -4.15 -6.45
N ASN A 70 7.09 -3.70 -5.69
CA ASN A 70 6.09 -2.72 -6.09
C ASN A 70 6.26 -1.38 -5.36
N ASN A 71 7.47 -1.06 -4.88
CA ASN A 71 7.80 0.19 -4.17
C ASN A 71 7.03 0.41 -2.86
N VAL A 72 6.56 -0.65 -2.20
CA VAL A 72 6.02 -0.63 -0.84
C VAL A 72 7.13 -1.07 0.12
N MET A 73 7.70 -0.11 0.84
CA MET A 73 8.98 -0.29 1.53
C MET A 73 8.79 -0.74 2.97
N THR A 74 9.38 -1.87 3.35
CA THR A 74 9.31 -2.37 4.73
C THR A 74 10.21 -1.53 5.64
N VAL A 75 9.63 -0.92 6.68
CA VAL A 75 10.33 -0.08 7.66
C VAL A 75 10.69 -0.88 8.91
N ALA A 76 9.78 -1.72 9.38
CA ALA A 76 9.98 -2.53 10.57
C ALA A 76 9.09 -3.78 10.56
N ARG A 77 9.52 -4.80 11.29
CA ARG A 77 8.77 -6.01 11.60
C ARG A 77 8.79 -6.25 13.10
N ARG A 78 7.66 -6.67 13.66
CA ARG A 78 7.54 -7.11 15.04
C ARG A 78 6.74 -8.40 15.09
N SER A 79 7.16 -9.31 15.96
CA SER A 79 6.39 -10.51 16.29
C SER A 79 5.87 -10.36 17.72
N ILE A 80 4.55 -10.40 17.90
CA ILE A 80 3.88 -10.21 19.20
C ILE A 80 2.87 -11.33 19.36
N GLU A 81 2.99 -12.14 20.43
CA GLU A 81 2.03 -13.21 20.76
C GLU A 81 1.71 -14.15 19.58
N GLY A 82 2.72 -14.43 18.75
CA GLY A 82 2.59 -15.26 17.55
C GLY A 82 2.05 -14.53 16.31
N GLN A 83 1.56 -13.30 16.42
CA GLN A 83 1.20 -12.47 15.27
C GLN A 83 2.42 -11.75 14.72
N GLU A 84 2.40 -11.47 13.42
CA GLU A 84 3.42 -10.63 12.79
C GLU A 84 2.81 -9.29 12.38
N LEU A 85 3.49 -8.21 12.76
CA LEU A 85 3.18 -6.84 12.41
C LEU A 85 4.26 -6.32 11.48
N LEU A 86 3.84 -5.93 10.28
CA LEU A 86 4.70 -5.38 9.24
C LEU A 86 4.35 -3.91 9.02
N TYR A 87 5.35 -3.05 9.11
CA TYR A 87 5.20 -1.61 8.93
C TYR A 87 5.82 -1.21 7.59
N HIS A 88 5.05 -0.53 6.74
CA HIS A 88 5.54 -0.10 5.44
C HIS A 88 5.29 1.38 5.17
N SER A 89 6.21 1.99 4.43
CA SER A 89 6.07 3.32 3.85
C SER A 89 5.88 3.23 2.35
N ILE A 90 4.96 4.05 1.84
CA ILE A 90 4.69 4.22 0.41
C ILE A 90 4.80 5.69 0.11
N LYS A 91 5.62 6.05 -0.87
CA LYS A 91 5.75 7.43 -1.36
C LYS A 91 5.17 7.51 -2.75
N TYR A 92 4.25 8.42 -2.99
CA TYR A 92 3.78 8.73 -4.34
C TYR A 92 4.77 9.64 -5.08
N THR A 93 4.71 9.65 -6.41
CA THR A 93 5.50 10.56 -7.27
C THR A 93 5.27 12.04 -6.98
N ASN A 94 4.13 12.41 -6.39
CA ASN A 94 3.83 13.76 -5.92
C ASN A 94 4.31 14.06 -4.48
N ASN A 95 5.17 13.20 -3.91
CA ASN A 95 5.74 13.28 -2.56
C ASN A 95 4.78 13.07 -1.39
N ILE A 96 3.54 12.65 -1.65
CA ILE A 96 2.62 12.24 -0.58
C ILE A 96 3.05 10.88 -0.04
N PHE A 97 3.06 10.74 1.28
CA PHE A 97 3.30 9.46 1.95
C PHE A 97 2.00 8.80 2.42
N VAL A 98 1.96 7.48 2.30
CA VAL A 98 1.00 6.60 2.96
C VAL A 98 1.79 5.63 3.84
N LEU A 99 1.37 5.51 5.08
CA LEU A 99 1.91 4.57 6.04
C LEU A 99 0.96 3.39 6.17
N SER A 100 1.51 2.19 6.32
CA SER A 100 0.71 0.99 6.53
C SER A 100 1.23 0.17 7.72
N GLU A 101 0.29 -0.43 8.46
CA GLU A 101 0.53 -1.56 9.35
C GLU A 101 -0.25 -2.76 8.80
N LEU A 102 0.43 -3.85 8.53
CA LEU A 102 -0.18 -5.10 8.09
C LEU A 102 0.00 -6.15 9.19
N LYS A 103 -1.11 -6.57 9.78
CA LYS A 103 -1.16 -7.62 10.79
C LYS A 103 -1.49 -8.97 10.14
N ILE A 104 -0.60 -9.94 10.37
CA ILE A 104 -0.74 -11.33 9.97
C ILE A 104 -1.22 -12.13 11.19
N HIS A 105 -2.38 -12.77 11.05
CA HIS A 105 -2.99 -13.61 12.07
C HIS A 105 -2.58 -15.06 11.86
N GLN A 106 -2.19 -15.77 12.93
CA GLN A 106 -1.87 -17.19 12.82
C GLN A 106 -3.11 -18.01 12.41
N GLY A 107 -2.92 -18.92 11.47
CA GLY A 107 -3.98 -19.84 11.03
C GLY A 107 -5.11 -19.18 10.22
N SER A 108 -4.97 -17.92 9.82
CA SER A 108 -5.93 -17.19 9.00
C SER A 108 -5.27 -16.65 7.74
N THR A 109 -5.97 -16.72 6.62
CA THR A 109 -5.56 -16.06 5.37
C THR A 109 -5.96 -14.58 5.35
N ALA A 110 -6.85 -14.15 6.24
CA ALA A 110 -7.24 -12.75 6.35
C ALA A 110 -6.15 -11.98 7.09
N LEU A 111 -5.67 -10.90 6.47
CA LEU A 111 -4.74 -9.92 7.03
C LEU A 111 -5.50 -8.65 7.38
N THR A 112 -5.12 -8.00 8.47
CA THR A 112 -5.64 -6.66 8.80
C THR A 112 -4.67 -5.62 8.29
N LEU A 113 -5.13 -4.74 7.39
CA LEU A 113 -4.34 -3.65 6.83
C LEU A 113 -4.87 -2.32 7.40
N SER A 114 -4.04 -1.64 8.18
CA SER A 114 -4.30 -0.28 8.67
C SER A 114 -3.51 0.72 7.85
N LEU A 115 -4.15 1.79 7.40
CA LEU A 115 -3.55 2.80 6.54
C LEU A 115 -3.72 4.19 7.12
N LYS A 116 -2.65 4.99 7.06
CA LYS A 116 -2.64 6.39 7.49
C LYS A 116 -1.97 7.27 6.45
N SER A 117 -2.49 8.49 6.29
CA SER A 117 -1.82 9.57 5.56
C SER A 117 -2.28 10.92 6.10
N ARG A 118 -1.42 11.94 5.98
CA ARG A 118 -1.85 13.34 6.14
C ARG A 118 -2.86 13.78 5.07
N HIS A 119 -2.90 13.06 3.94
CA HIS A 119 -3.86 13.26 2.86
C HIS A 119 -4.77 12.03 2.76
N VAL A 120 -5.95 12.08 3.41
CA VAL A 120 -6.88 10.94 3.50
C VAL A 120 -7.24 10.35 2.13
N GLN A 121 -7.36 11.19 1.10
CA GLN A 121 -7.64 10.75 -0.27
C GLN A 121 -6.53 9.88 -0.88
N ALA A 122 -5.29 9.99 -0.40
CA ALA A 122 -4.15 9.19 -0.89
C ALA A 122 -4.21 7.73 -0.43
N VAL A 123 -5.02 7.44 0.60
CA VAL A 123 -5.27 6.08 1.12
C VAL A 123 -6.30 5.33 0.26
N ALA A 124 -7.09 6.05 -0.53
CA ALA A 124 -8.14 5.44 -1.36
C ALA A 124 -7.55 4.35 -2.27
N ASN A 125 -8.21 3.19 -2.31
CA ASN A 125 -7.87 2.03 -3.14
C ASN A 125 -6.50 1.40 -2.88
N ILE A 126 -5.74 1.82 -1.87
CA ILE A 126 -4.48 1.16 -1.49
C ILE A 126 -4.73 -0.27 -1.03
N ASN A 127 -5.85 -0.55 -0.37
CA ASN A 127 -6.25 -1.92 0.00
C ASN A 127 -6.36 -2.84 -1.23
N GLU A 128 -6.90 -2.34 -2.35
CA GLU A 128 -6.98 -3.08 -3.61
C GLU A 128 -5.60 -3.32 -4.20
N MET A 129 -4.67 -2.37 -4.05
CA MET A 129 -3.29 -2.53 -4.49
C MET A 129 -2.55 -3.60 -3.67
N PHE A 130 -2.73 -3.62 -2.35
CA PHE A 130 -2.23 -4.71 -1.51
C PHE A 130 -2.84 -6.05 -1.92
N GLN A 131 -4.16 -6.10 -2.16
CA GLN A 131 -4.81 -7.32 -2.63
C GLN A 131 -4.23 -7.79 -3.97
N LEU A 132 -4.01 -6.88 -4.92
CA LEU A 132 -3.45 -7.18 -6.23
C LEU A 132 -2.02 -7.73 -6.13
N ILE A 133 -1.16 -7.10 -5.33
CA ILE A 133 0.24 -7.55 -5.12
C ILE A 133 0.27 -8.93 -4.46
N LEU A 134 -0.57 -9.17 -3.43
CA LEU A 134 -0.52 -10.43 -2.70
C LEU A 134 -1.15 -11.60 -3.47
N SER A 135 -2.07 -11.31 -4.40
CA SER A 135 -2.76 -12.33 -5.20
C SER A 135 -1.98 -12.79 -6.42
N ASN A 136 -0.97 -12.05 -6.88
CA ASN A 136 -0.09 -12.40 -8.01
C ASN A 136 1.30 -12.74 -7.51
#